data_AF-A0A7V2QKQ6-F1
#
_entry.id   AF-A0A7V2QKQ6-F1
#
_cell.length_a   1.000
_cell.length_b   1.000
_cell.length_c   1.000
_cell.angle_alpha   90.00
_cell.angle_beta   90.00
_cell.angle_gamma   90.00
#
_symmetry.space_group_name_H-M   'P 1'
#
loop_
_entity.id
_entity.type
_entity.pdbx_description
1 polymer ?
#
loop_
_entity_poly.entity_id
_entity_poly.type
_entity_poly.pdbx_seq_one_letter_code
_entity_poly.pdbx_strand_id
1 'polypeptide(L)'
;MAKLSNEAKKIIGEFGPALIATANKAGKPNVSPKGSFRVLDDEHVIFANIASPRTMANLKENPQLTAIMLDRSSRKGCRIWGKAEILSSGDLFDAVSAEFAKRDMKVKHVVKVTVEEVATF
;
A
#
# COMPACT_ATOMS: atom_id res chain seq x y z
N MET A 1 -6.38 12.86 8.93
CA MET A 1 -5.53 12.47 7.78
C MET A 1 -4.20 13.18 7.95
N ALA A 2 -3.09 12.47 7.77
CA ALA A 2 -1.75 13.04 7.85
C ALA A 2 -1.19 13.25 6.44
N LYS A 3 -0.48 14.34 6.23
CA LYS A 3 0.20 14.61 4.95
C LYS A 3 1.56 13.94 4.91
N LEU A 4 1.88 13.30 3.79
CA LEU A 4 3.19 12.74 3.52
C LEU A 4 4.21 13.86 3.36
N SER A 5 5.26 13.84 4.18
CA SER A 5 6.41 14.75 4.01
C SER A 5 7.14 14.45 2.70
N ASN A 6 7.92 15.42 2.20
CA ASN A 6 8.76 15.20 1.02
C ASN A 6 9.76 14.06 1.23
N GLU A 7 10.27 13.89 2.45
CA GLU A 7 11.14 12.76 2.79
C GLU A 7 10.40 11.43 2.72
N ALA A 8 9.19 11.34 3.28
CA ALA A 8 8.37 10.13 3.20
C ALA A 8 8.06 9.77 1.74
N LYS A 9 7.66 10.75 0.92
CA LYS A 9 7.39 10.52 -0.51
C LYS A 9 8.63 10.03 -1.25
N LYS A 10 9.80 10.61 -0.97
CA LYS A 10 11.09 10.18 -1.53
C LYS A 10 11.39 8.72 -1.17
N ILE A 11 11.32 8.38 0.11
CA ILE A 11 11.54 7.02 0.60
C ILE A 11 10.54 6.05 -0.04
N ILE A 12 9.27 6.44 -0.14
CA ILE A 12 8.22 5.63 -0.79
C ILE A 12 8.50 5.37 -2.27
N GLY A 13 9.04 6.36 -2.98
CA GLY A 13 9.38 6.24 -4.40
C GLY A 13 10.66 5.47 -4.68
N GLU A 14 11.64 5.52 -3.77
CA GLU A 14 12.97 4.94 -3.99
C GLU A 14 13.09 3.50 -3.46
N PHE A 15 12.44 3.18 -2.36
CA PHE A 15 12.61 1.88 -1.70
C PHE A 15 11.42 0.96 -1.96
N GLY A 16 11.67 -0.34 -1.96
CA GLY A 16 10.60 -1.32 -2.18
C GLY A 16 11.13 -2.76 -2.11
N PRO A 17 10.23 -3.74 -1.95
CA PRO A 17 8.77 -3.61 -1.80
C PRO A 17 8.35 -3.08 -0.43
N ALA A 18 7.15 -2.50 -0.33
CA ALA A 18 6.53 -2.26 0.96
C ALA A 18 6.04 -3.57 1.59
N LEU A 19 6.30 -3.76 2.88
CA LEU A 19 5.72 -4.86 3.65
C LEU A 19 4.43 -4.37 4.29
N ILE A 20 3.30 -4.94 3.86
CA ILE A 20 1.97 -4.56 4.35
C ILE A 20 1.52 -5.52 5.43
N ALA A 21 1.40 -5.01 6.65
CA ALA A 21 0.80 -5.71 7.78
C ALA A 21 -0.71 -5.43 7.84
N THR A 22 -1.48 -6.49 8.04
CA THR A 22 -2.94 -6.48 8.19
C THR A 22 -3.32 -7.48 9.27
N ALA A 23 -4.52 -7.35 9.84
CA ALA A 23 -5.06 -8.34 10.75
C ALA A 23 -6.54 -8.59 10.45
N ASN A 24 -6.97 -9.82 10.66
CA ASN A 24 -8.37 -10.18 10.62
C ASN A 24 -9.11 -9.63 11.88
N LYS A 25 -10.44 -9.69 11.94
CA LYS A 25 -11.26 -9.21 13.08
C LYS A 25 -10.95 -9.91 14.41
N ALA A 26 -10.40 -11.12 14.35
CA ALA A 26 -9.93 -11.85 15.53
C ALA A 26 -8.50 -11.50 15.94
N GLY A 27 -7.87 -10.52 15.27
CA GLY A 27 -6.50 -10.06 15.57
C GLY A 27 -5.39 -10.94 15.00
N LYS A 28 -5.68 -11.95 14.17
CA LYS A 28 -4.65 -12.80 13.55
C LYS A 28 -3.84 -11.99 12.52
N PRO A 29 -2.51 -11.84 12.71
CA PRO A 29 -1.69 -11.00 11.86
C PRO A 29 -1.40 -11.67 10.50
N ASN A 30 -1.11 -10.84 9.50
CA ASN A 30 -0.66 -11.22 8.18
C ASN A 30 0.26 -10.14 7.61
N VAL A 31 1.34 -10.54 6.94
CA VAL A 31 2.25 -9.63 6.24
C VAL A 31 2.40 -10.06 4.79
N SER A 32 2.38 -9.12 3.86
CA SER A 32 2.54 -9.41 2.44
C SER A 32 3.32 -8.30 1.72
N PRO A 33 4.36 -8.63 0.93
CA PRO A 33 5.09 -7.63 0.15
C PRO A 33 4.22 -7.05 -0.98
N LYS A 34 4.41 -5.77 -1.28
CA LYS A 34 3.79 -5.04 -2.38
C LYS A 34 4.84 -4.23 -3.13
N GLY A 35 5.29 -4.77 -4.26
CA GLY A 35 6.19 -4.04 -5.18
C GLY A 35 5.49 -2.92 -5.95
N SER A 36 4.16 -2.91 -5.97
CA SER A 36 3.35 -1.86 -6.61
C SER A 36 3.03 -0.68 -5.70
N PHE A 37 3.48 -0.71 -4.45
CA PHE A 37 3.16 0.30 -3.45
C PHE A 37 3.82 1.62 -3.80
N ARG A 38 3.04 2.71 -3.83
CA ARG A 38 3.53 4.04 -4.23
C ARG A 38 2.63 5.16 -3.71
N VAL A 39 3.16 6.38 -3.72
CA VAL A 39 2.39 7.61 -3.45
C VAL A 39 1.35 7.82 -4.55
N LEU A 40 0.12 8.14 -4.16
CA LEU A 40 -0.93 8.62 -5.07
C LEU A 40 -0.99 10.15 -5.04
N ASP A 41 -1.08 10.72 -3.83
CA ASP A 41 -1.14 12.16 -3.59
C ASP A 41 -0.58 12.50 -2.18
N ASP A 42 -0.84 13.70 -1.68
CA ASP A 42 -0.34 14.17 -0.38
C ASP A 42 -0.83 13.35 0.83
N GLU A 43 -1.97 12.69 0.73
CA GLU A 43 -2.64 12.01 1.85
C GLU A 43 -2.91 10.53 1.56
N HIS A 44 -2.59 10.06 0.34
CA HIS A 44 -2.89 8.72 -0.10
C HIS A 44 -1.69 8.00 -0.72
N VAL A 45 -1.63 6.70 -0.44
CA VAL A 45 -0.79 5.74 -1.14
C VAL A 45 -1.69 4.68 -1.78
N ILE A 46 -1.16 3.94 -2.75
CA ILE A 46 -1.88 2.86 -3.42
C ILE A 46 -1.01 1.61 -3.57
N PHE A 47 -1.66 0.45 -3.69
CA PHE A 47 -1.04 -0.75 -4.25
C PHE A 47 -2.03 -1.56 -5.09
N ALA A 48 -1.50 -2.29 -6.08
CA ALA A 48 -2.29 -3.21 -6.91
C ALA A 48 -2.41 -4.57 -6.21
N ASN A 49 -3.63 -5.08 -6.12
CA ASN A 49 -3.88 -6.46 -5.70
C ASN A 49 -3.96 -7.37 -6.93
N ILE A 50 -2.93 -8.20 -7.11
CA ILE A 50 -2.84 -9.20 -8.17
C ILE A 50 -3.09 -10.59 -7.57
N ALA A 51 -2.34 -10.94 -6.53
CA ALA A 51 -2.43 -12.22 -5.82
C ALA A 51 -2.18 -12.04 -4.32
N SER A 52 -3.16 -11.53 -3.57
CA SER A 52 -3.02 -11.33 -2.12
C SER A 52 -4.29 -11.69 -1.35
N PRO A 53 -4.77 -12.96 -1.44
CA PRO A 53 -6.08 -13.36 -0.92
C PRO A 53 -6.25 -13.07 0.58
N ARG A 54 -5.22 -13.34 1.41
CA ARG A 54 -5.31 -13.12 2.86
C ARG A 54 -5.29 -11.64 3.25
N THR A 55 -4.44 -10.83 2.61
CA THR A 55 -4.45 -9.37 2.81
C THR A 55 -5.81 -8.80 2.45
N MET A 56 -6.38 -9.18 1.30
CA MET A 56 -7.70 -8.69 0.89
C MET A 56 -8.83 -9.18 1.80
N ALA A 57 -8.78 -10.44 2.26
CA ALA A 57 -9.76 -10.95 3.22
C ALA A 57 -9.74 -10.15 4.51
N ASN A 58 -8.54 -9.87 5.05
CA ASN A 58 -8.38 -9.02 6.22
C ASN A 58 -8.92 -7.61 5.98
N LEU A 59 -8.55 -6.96 4.86
CA LEU A 59 -8.97 -5.58 4.57
C LEU A 59 -10.48 -5.40 4.37
N LYS A 60 -11.17 -6.44 3.90
CA LYS A 60 -12.63 -6.43 3.76
C LYS A 60 -13.37 -6.37 5.10
N GLU A 61 -12.76 -6.88 6.16
CA GLU A 61 -13.38 -6.92 7.49
C GLU A 61 -12.74 -5.95 8.50
N ASN A 62 -11.49 -5.55 8.27
CA ASN A 62 -10.75 -4.56 9.04
C ASN A 62 -9.91 -3.71 8.07
N PRO A 63 -10.29 -2.46 7.78
CA PRO A 63 -9.60 -1.65 6.78
C PRO A 63 -8.21 -1.17 7.22
N GLN A 64 -7.82 -1.38 8.47
CA GLN A 64 -6.55 -0.90 9.00
C GLN A 64 -5.37 -1.69 8.48
N LEU A 65 -4.30 -0.97 8.12
CA LEU A 65 -3.02 -1.56 7.75
C LEU A 65 -1.85 -0.68 8.20
N THR A 66 -0.69 -1.32 8.27
CA THR A 66 0.60 -0.63 8.34
C THR A 66 1.41 -1.02 7.12
N ALA A 67 2.05 -0.06 6.48
CA ALA A 67 3.09 -0.33 5.49
C ALA A 67 4.44 0.08 6.05
N ILE A 68 5.47 -0.73 5.85
CA ILE A 68 6.84 -0.36 6.15
C ILE A 68 7.76 -0.68 4.98
N MET A 69 8.69 0.23 4.73
CA MET A 69 9.77 0.07 3.78
C MET A 69 11.06 0.50 4.45
N LEU A 70 12.13 -0.22 4.16
CA LEU A 70 13.46 0.08 4.66
C LEU A 70 14.49 -0.15 3.57
N ASP A 71 15.47 0.74 3.51
CA ASP A 71 16.72 0.52 2.81
C ASP A 71 17.77 0.09 3.82
N ARG A 72 18.29 -1.12 3.62
CA ARG A 72 19.31 -1.69 4.50
C ARG A 72 20.63 -0.95 4.42
N SER A 73 20.93 -0.32 3.28
CA SER A 73 22.23 0.32 3.05
C SER A 73 22.34 1.66 3.76
N SER A 74 21.36 2.54 3.59
CA SER A 74 21.29 3.83 4.28
C SER A 74 20.71 3.75 5.69
N ARG A 75 20.11 2.61 6.07
CA ARG A 75 19.31 2.42 7.29
C ARG A 75 18.13 3.38 7.41
N LYS A 76 17.64 3.89 6.27
CA LYS A 76 16.47 4.76 6.21
C LYS A 76 15.21 3.98 5.92
N GLY A 77 14.07 4.46 6.39
CA GLY A 77 12.78 3.85 6.15
C GLY A 77 11.60 4.79 6.35
N CYS A 78 10.45 4.32 5.87
CA CYS A 78 9.18 4.99 6.06
C CYS A 78 8.17 3.96 6.55
N ARG A 79 7.42 4.34 7.57
CA ARG A 79 6.27 3.60 8.06
C ARG A 79 5.04 4.47 7.93
N ILE A 80 3.95 3.88 7.45
CA ILE A 80 2.63 4.51 7.45
C ILE A 80 1.62 3.62 8.16
N TRP A 81 0.66 4.26 8.81
CA TRP A 81 -0.56 3.62 9.27
C TRP A 81 -1.73 4.29 8.57
N GLY A 82 -2.73 3.50 8.19
CA GLY A 82 -3.88 4.04 7.48
C GLY A 82 -5.00 3.06 7.27
N LYS A 83 -6.03 3.54 6.58
CA LYS A 83 -7.24 2.80 6.25
C LYS A 83 -7.35 2.56 4.75
N ALA A 84 -7.60 1.31 4.38
CA ALA A 84 -7.79 0.87 3.02
C ALA A 84 -9.21 1.13 2.52
N GLU A 85 -9.29 1.58 1.28
CA GLU A 85 -10.43 1.55 0.40
C GLU A 85 -10.11 0.61 -0.77
N ILE A 86 -10.97 -0.38 -1.01
CA ILE A 86 -10.77 -1.38 -2.07
C ILE A 86 -11.57 -0.94 -3.30
N LEU A 87 -10.85 -0.60 -4.37
CA LEU A 87 -11.42 -0.16 -5.63
C LEU A 87 -11.44 -1.30 -6.64
N SER A 88 -12.60 -1.56 -7.23
CA SER A 88 -12.82 -2.56 -8.29
C SER A 88 -13.17 -1.95 -9.65
N SER A 89 -13.29 -0.63 -9.73
CA SER A 89 -13.70 0.11 -10.93
C SER A 89 -13.35 1.60 -10.79
N GLY A 90 -13.45 2.36 -11.88
CA GLY A 90 -13.22 3.80 -11.94
C GLY A 90 -11.81 4.15 -12.42
N ASP A 91 -11.60 5.43 -12.74
CA ASP A 91 -10.41 5.92 -13.46
C ASP A 91 -9.08 5.47 -12.85
N LEU A 92 -8.96 5.50 -11.52
CA LEU A 92 -7.76 5.03 -10.84
C LEU A 92 -7.54 3.52 -11.01
N PHE A 93 -8.61 2.72 -10.90
CA PHE A 93 -8.52 1.28 -11.14
C PHE A 93 -8.15 0.98 -12.59
N ASP A 94 -8.77 1.69 -13.54
CA ASP A 94 -8.55 1.49 -14.97
C ASP A 94 -7.13 1.87 -15.38
N ALA A 95 -6.61 3.00 -14.87
CA ALA A 95 -5.24 3.45 -15.11
C ALA A 95 -4.20 2.45 -14.59
N VAL A 96 -4.36 1.96 -13.35
CA VAL A 96 -3.44 0.97 -12.78
C VAL A 96 -3.58 -0.38 -13.48
N SER A 97 -4.78 -0.79 -13.85
CA SER A 97 -5.00 -2.03 -14.60
C SER A 97 -4.31 -1.99 -15.96
N ALA A 98 -4.43 -0.87 -16.69
CA ALA A 98 -3.75 -0.66 -17.98
C ALA A 98 -2.22 -0.64 -17.85
N GLU A 99 -1.69 -0.04 -16.77
CA GLU A 99 -0.26 -0.05 -16.46
C GLU A 99 0.28 -1.48 -16.30
N PHE A 100 -0.40 -2.31 -15.51
CA PHE A 100 0.04 -3.69 -15.22
C PHE A 100 -0.26 -4.68 -16.35
N ALA A 101 -1.28 -4.41 -17.17
CA ALA A 101 -1.57 -5.22 -18.37
C ALA A 101 -0.40 -5.23 -19.36
N LYS A 102 0.36 -4.13 -19.47
CA LYS A 102 1.60 -4.06 -20.28
C LYS A 102 2.68 -5.06 -19.84
N ARG A 103 2.54 -5.63 -18.65
CA ARG A 103 3.44 -6.63 -18.05
C ARG A 103 2.81 -8.01 -17.94
N ASP A 104 1.69 -8.24 -18.64
CA ASP A 104 0.89 -9.46 -18.57
C ASP A 104 0.39 -9.80 -17.15
N MET A 105 0.14 -8.76 -16.34
CA MET A 105 -0.36 -8.91 -14.98
C MET A 105 -1.80 -8.41 -14.86
N LYS A 106 -2.71 -9.26 -14.35
CA LYS A 106 -4.10 -8.88 -14.11
C LYS A 106 -4.29 -8.29 -12.71
N VAL A 107 -4.59 -6.99 -12.65
CA VAL A 107 -5.02 -6.32 -11.40
C VAL A 107 -6.46 -6.73 -11.10
N LYS A 108 -6.68 -7.26 -9.90
CA LYS A 108 -8.02 -7.64 -9.42
C LYS A 108 -8.70 -6.48 -8.70
N HIS A 109 -7.93 -5.69 -7.96
CA HIS A 109 -8.38 -4.50 -7.23
C HIS A 109 -7.21 -3.52 -7.10
N VAL A 110 -7.51 -2.24 -6.95
CA VAL A 110 -6.55 -1.25 -6.42
C VAL A 110 -6.92 -0.97 -4.98
N VAL A 111 -5.94 -1.00 -4.08
CA VAL A 111 -6.16 -0.60 -2.70
C VAL A 111 -5.59 0.80 -2.53
N LYS A 112 -6.49 1.76 -2.29
CA LYS A 112 -6.15 3.13 -1.91
C LYS A 112 -6.10 3.20 -0.39
N VAL A 113 -5.10 3.85 0.16
CA VAL A 113 -4.92 3.96 1.61
C VAL A 113 -4.86 5.42 1.99
N THR A 114 -5.81 5.86 2.82
CA THR A 114 -5.73 7.17 3.47
C THR A 114 -4.75 7.08 4.63
N VAL A 115 -3.73 7.92 4.61
CA VAL A 115 -2.67 7.95 5.62
C VAL A 115 -3.20 8.64 6.88
N GLU A 116 -3.14 7.93 8.00
CA GLU A 116 -3.50 8.43 9.32
C GLU A 116 -2.28 8.87 10.11
N GLU A 117 -1.16 8.16 9.95
CA GLU A 117 0.13 8.47 10.58
C GLU A 117 1.29 8.09 9.65
N VAL A 118 2.39 8.85 9.72
CA VAL A 118 3.62 8.59 8.98
C VAL A 118 4.84 8.85 9.87
N ALA A 119 5.83 7.95 9.79
CA ALA A 119 7.11 8.09 10.47
C ALA A 119 8.26 7.76 9.49
N THR A 120 9.22 8.67 9.39
CA THR A 120 10.51 8.43 8.72
C THR A 120 11.57 8.12 9.78
N PHE A 121 12.55 7.29 9.43
CA PHE A 121 13.68 6.91 10.29
C PHE A 121 14.91 6.59 9.46
#